data_AF-A0A0F9BW76-F1
#
_entry.id   AF-A0A0F9BW76-F1
#
_cell.length_a   1.000
_cell.length_b   1.000
_cell.length_c   1.000
_cell.angle_alpha   90.00
_cell.angle_beta   90.00
_cell.angle_gamma   90.00
#
_symmetry.space_group_name_H-M   'P 1'
#
loop_
_entity.id
_entity.type
_entity.pdbx_description
1 polymer ?
#
loop_
_entity_poly.entity_id
_entity_poly.type
_entity_poly.pdbx_seq_one_letter_code
_entity_poly.pdbx_strand_id
1 'polypeptide(L)'
;MKVITHWLSSNEPCHGLFERAVGTRWVQSVWVIRGDAIAEYRTDIGPAKDVQAPPLAIYGVGEDSVAECLDAAERHRHDDKWAKRRREMQAESTLISDILKQEEQLLDVRANRSHFGLGISIQRNDFPREAVISRHKEKRNARKSRNG
;
A
#
# COMPACT_ATOMS: atom_id res chain seq x y z
N MET A 1 15.34 9.76 30.17
CA MET A 1 16.52 8.88 30.10
C MET A 1 16.07 7.57 29.46
N LYS A 2 16.81 7.03 28.49
CA LYS A 2 16.46 5.78 27.84
C LYS A 2 17.15 4.61 28.54
N VAL A 3 16.38 3.70 29.13
CA VAL A 3 16.93 2.50 29.79
C VAL A 3 16.95 1.36 28.78
N ILE A 4 18.09 0.70 28.64
CA ILE A 4 18.28 -0.44 27.73
C ILE A 4 18.50 -1.68 28.61
N THR A 5 17.83 -2.78 28.27
CA THR A 5 18.07 -4.09 28.88
C THR A 5 18.67 -5.05 27.87
N HIS A 6 19.44 -6.03 28.36
CA HIS A 6 20.08 -7.09 27.56
C HIS A 6 19.41 -8.45 27.70
N TRP A 7 18.40 -8.56 28.55
CA TRP A 7 17.66 -9.79 28.78
C TRP A 7 16.18 -9.47 29.02
N LEU A 8 15.33 -10.46 28.74
CA LEU A 8 13.90 -10.45 28.97
C LEU A 8 13.51 -11.74 29.69
N SER A 9 12.62 -11.64 30.67
CA SER A 9 11.87 -12.78 31.19
C SER A 9 10.49 -12.85 30.57
N SER A 10 10.03 -14.06 30.26
CA SER A 10 8.73 -14.33 29.64
C SER A 10 7.55 -13.74 30.43
N ASN A 11 7.65 -13.73 31.76
CA ASN A 11 6.57 -13.29 32.66
C ASN A 11 6.70 -11.81 33.06
N GLU A 12 7.64 -11.05 32.46
CA GLU A 12 7.72 -9.62 32.72
C GLU A 12 6.52 -8.88 32.13
N PRO A 13 6.03 -7.82 32.81
CA PRO A 13 4.99 -6.96 32.26
C PRO A 13 5.53 -6.19 31.05
N CYS A 14 4.81 -6.31 29.93
CA CYS A 14 5.16 -5.70 28.67
C CYS A 14 4.45 -4.35 28.49
N HIS A 15 5.22 -3.31 28.22
CA HIS A 15 4.71 -1.99 27.80
C HIS A 15 4.40 -1.95 26.29
N GLY A 16 4.84 -2.95 25.55
CA GLY A 16 4.53 -3.10 24.15
C GLY A 16 5.71 -3.60 23.33
N LEU A 17 5.43 -3.78 22.05
CA LEU A 17 6.35 -4.37 21.09
C LEU A 17 6.19 -3.67 19.74
N PHE A 18 7.30 -3.42 19.07
CA PHE A 18 7.32 -2.81 17.76
C PHE A 18 8.27 -3.56 16.84
N GLU A 19 7.80 -3.87 15.65
CA GLU A 19 8.58 -4.52 14.60
C GLU A 19 8.57 -3.70 13.33
N ARG A 20 9.76 -3.47 12.80
CA ARG A 20 9.92 -2.82 11.51
C ARG A 20 11.26 -3.13 10.88
N ALA A 21 11.34 -2.89 9.57
CA ALA A 21 12.60 -2.73 8.88
C ALA A 21 13.31 -1.45 9.36
N VAL A 22 14.57 -1.59 9.76
CA VAL A 22 15.50 -0.49 10.05
C VAL A 22 16.71 -0.68 9.13
N GLY A 23 16.75 0.12 8.05
CA GLY A 23 17.73 -0.10 6.98
C GLY A 23 17.51 -1.45 6.31
N THR A 24 18.52 -2.32 6.35
CA THR A 24 18.48 -3.67 5.74
C THR A 24 18.10 -4.78 6.72
N ARG A 25 17.83 -4.47 7.99
CA ARG A 25 17.54 -5.44 9.05
C ARG A 25 16.11 -5.31 9.56
N TRP A 26 15.49 -6.44 9.89
CA TRP A 26 14.21 -6.47 10.59
C TRP A 26 14.47 -6.48 12.09
N VAL A 27 14.05 -5.42 12.78
CA VAL A 27 14.33 -5.22 14.20
C VAL A 27 13.04 -5.30 14.98
N GLN A 28 13.06 -6.10 16.06
CA GLN A 28 12.03 -6.14 17.07
C GLN A 28 12.52 -5.39 18.31
N SER A 29 11.75 -4.36 18.70
CA SER A 29 11.92 -3.65 19.95
C SER A 29 10.81 -4.08 20.90
N VAL A 30 11.18 -4.49 22.11
CA VAL A 30 10.25 -4.82 23.20
C VAL A 30 10.49 -3.86 24.35
N TRP A 31 9.43 -3.33 24.94
CA TRP A 31 9.51 -2.47 26.12
C TRP A 31 8.92 -3.19 27.31
N VAL A 32 9.67 -3.27 28.40
CA VAL A 32 9.26 -3.91 29.65
C VAL A 32 9.22 -2.91 30.80
N ILE A 33 8.30 -3.12 31.73
CA ILE A 33 8.16 -2.29 32.92
C ILE A 33 8.97 -2.92 34.05
N ARG A 34 9.95 -2.18 34.59
CA ARG A 34 10.79 -2.63 35.71
C ARG A 34 10.85 -1.54 36.77
N GLY A 35 10.05 -1.71 37.82
CA GLY A 35 9.84 -0.65 38.81
C GLY A 35 9.23 0.58 38.14
N ASP A 36 9.83 1.75 38.38
CA ASP A 36 9.34 3.03 37.85
C ASP A 36 9.90 3.39 36.46
N ALA A 37 10.52 2.43 35.77
CA ALA A 37 11.17 2.66 34.49
C ALA A 37 10.70 1.69 33.39
N ILE A 38 10.67 2.20 32.16
CA ILE A 38 10.45 1.40 30.95
C ILE A 38 11.82 1.12 30.33
N ALA A 39 12.18 -0.15 30.24
CA ALA A 39 13.42 -0.59 29.61
C ALA A 39 13.15 -1.16 28.21
N GLU A 40 13.97 -0.77 27.23
CA GLU A 40 13.90 -1.30 25.87
C GLU A 40 14.87 -2.47 25.69
N TYR A 41 14.38 -3.57 25.14
CA TYR A 41 15.16 -4.68 24.59
C TYR A 41 15.05 -4.66 23.07
N ARG A 42 16.15 -4.91 22.36
CA ARG A 42 16.17 -4.95 20.89
C ARG A 42 16.77 -6.26 20.40
N THR A 43 16.11 -6.86 19.42
CA THR A 43 16.57 -8.07 18.73
C THR A 43 16.60 -7.80 17.23
N ASP A 44 17.71 -8.17 16.59
CA ASP A 44 17.79 -8.30 15.14
C ASP A 44 17.25 -9.68 14.76
N ILE A 45 16.13 -9.71 14.04
CA ILE A 45 15.49 -10.94 13.57
C ILE A 45 16.16 -11.46 12.29
N GLY A 46 16.84 -10.59 11.54
CA GLY A 46 17.50 -10.94 10.30
C GLY A 46 17.36 -9.90 9.20
N PRO A 47 17.66 -10.26 7.94
CA PRO A 47 17.50 -9.35 6.81
C PRO A 47 16.03 -8.95 6.60
N ALA A 48 15.78 -7.66 6.39
CA ALA A 48 14.43 -7.15 6.12
C ALA A 48 13.82 -7.70 4.82
N LYS A 49 14.65 -8.24 3.91
CA LYS A 49 14.19 -8.85 2.66
C LYS A 49 13.52 -10.21 2.87
N ASP A 50 13.86 -10.91 3.96
CA ASP A 50 13.35 -12.26 4.24
C ASP A 50 12.01 -12.22 4.96
N VAL A 51 11.66 -11.08 5.58
CA VAL A 51 10.40 -10.87 6.29
C VAL A 51 9.37 -10.23 5.35
N GLN A 52 8.31 -10.98 5.02
CA GLN A 52 7.21 -10.50 4.16
C GLN A 52 6.07 -9.83 4.93
N ALA A 53 6.13 -9.84 6.26
CA ALA A 53 5.12 -9.26 7.12
C ALA A 53 5.19 -7.72 7.13
N PRO A 54 4.05 -7.02 7.27
CA PRO A 54 4.07 -5.57 7.47
C PRO A 54 4.65 -5.22 8.86
N PRO A 55 5.06 -3.96 9.09
CA PRO A 55 5.43 -3.49 10.42
C PRO A 55 4.28 -3.70 11.43
N LEU A 56 4.61 -4.03 12.67
CA LEU A 56 3.64 -4.31 13.74
C LEU A 56 3.91 -3.41 14.93
N ALA A 57 2.83 -2.90 15.54
CA ALA A 57 2.84 -2.24 16.83
C ALA A 57 1.83 -2.89 17.76
N ILE A 58 2.31 -3.43 18.88
CA ILE A 58 1.49 -3.90 19.99
C ILE A 58 1.70 -2.90 21.12
N TYR A 59 0.64 -2.21 21.53
CA TYR A 59 0.68 -1.27 22.64
C TYR A 59 0.12 -1.94 23.88
N GLY A 60 0.82 -1.83 25.01
CA GLY A 60 0.38 -2.36 26.29
C GLY A 60 0.71 -1.39 27.42
N VAL A 61 0.06 -1.58 28.58
CA VAL A 61 0.37 -0.80 29.80
C VAL A 61 0.82 -1.74 30.93
N GLY A 62 1.42 -2.89 30.57
CA GLY A 62 1.88 -3.90 31.53
C GLY A 62 0.86 -4.99 31.86
N GLU A 63 -0.29 -5.02 31.17
CA GLU A 63 -1.31 -6.07 31.34
C GLU A 63 -0.86 -7.39 30.71
N ASP A 64 -0.29 -7.31 29.51
CA ASP A 64 0.24 -8.47 28.80
C ASP A 64 1.67 -8.80 29.25
N SER A 65 1.97 -10.08 29.30
CA SER A 65 3.33 -10.57 29.49
C SER A 65 4.17 -10.42 28.23
N VAL A 66 5.49 -10.40 28.39
CA VAL A 66 6.44 -10.43 27.26
C VAL A 66 6.17 -11.62 26.35
N ALA A 67 5.89 -12.80 26.92
CA ALA A 67 5.59 -14.01 26.15
C ALA A 67 4.37 -13.83 25.23
N GLU A 68 3.27 -13.29 25.77
CA GLU A 68 2.05 -13.07 24.98
C GLU A 68 2.26 -12.09 23.83
N CYS A 69 3.03 -11.02 24.09
CA CYS A 69 3.42 -10.05 23.06
C CYS A 69 4.30 -10.67 21.98
N LEU A 70 5.28 -11.50 22.35
CA LEU A 70 6.14 -12.21 21.41
C LEU A 70 5.36 -13.23 20.57
N ASP A 71 4.44 -13.98 21.20
CA ASP A 71 3.58 -14.93 20.51
C ASP A 71 2.62 -14.24 19.53
N ALA A 72 2.08 -13.08 19.91
CA ALA A 72 1.25 -12.27 19.03
C ALA A 72 2.06 -11.74 17.83
N ALA A 73 3.30 -11.32 18.05
CA ALA A 73 4.18 -10.87 16.99
C ALA A 73 4.60 -12.00 16.04
N GLU A 74 4.89 -13.19 16.57
CA GLU A 74 5.19 -14.39 15.77
C GLU A 74 3.97 -14.80 14.93
N ARG A 75 2.77 -14.82 15.52
CA ARG A 75 1.53 -15.10 14.79
C ARG A 75 1.32 -14.10 13.65
N HIS A 76 1.58 -12.81 13.88
CA HIS A 76 1.46 -11.79 12.85
C HIS A 76 2.48 -11.97 11.72
N ARG A 77 3.71 -12.42 12.02
CA ARG A 77 4.71 -12.71 10.98
C ARG A 77 4.27 -13.80 10.00
N HIS A 78 3.53 -14.78 10.49
CA HIS A 78 3.04 -15.93 9.70
C HIS A 78 1.61 -15.76 9.19
N ASP A 79 0.93 -14.64 9.49
CA ASP A 79 -0.43 -14.40 9.02
C ASP A 79 -0.45 -13.84 7.59
N ASP A 80 -0.66 -14.74 6.64
CA ASP A 80 -0.80 -14.41 5.22
C ASP A 80 -2.15 -13.81 4.85
N LYS A 81 -3.15 -13.78 5.75
CA LYS A 81 -4.53 -13.40 5.40
C LYS A 81 -4.61 -12.03 4.75
N TRP A 82 -4.00 -11.03 5.38
CA TRP A 82 -4.02 -9.66 4.88
C TRP A 82 -3.07 -9.45 3.69
N ALA A 83 -1.99 -10.22 3.61
CA ALA A 83 -1.11 -10.21 2.45
C ALA A 83 -1.85 -10.74 1.20
N LYS A 84 -2.57 -11.85 1.32
CA LYS A 84 -3.42 -12.41 0.26
C LYS A 84 -4.51 -11.44 -0.17
N ARG A 85 -5.24 -10.86 0.80
CA ARG A 85 -6.29 -9.87 0.50
C ARG A 85 -5.76 -8.62 -0.21
N ARG A 86 -4.55 -8.14 0.12
CA ARG A 86 -3.92 -7.02 -0.62
C ARG A 86 -3.59 -7.40 -2.05
N ARG A 87 -3.09 -8.62 -2.29
CA ARG A 87 -2.82 -9.12 -3.65
C ARG A 87 -4.10 -9.25 -4.46
N GLU A 88 -5.16 -9.77 -3.86
CA GLU A 88 -6.50 -9.86 -4.48
C GLU A 88 -7.03 -8.47 -4.84
N MET A 89 -7.02 -7.51 -3.90
CA MET A 89 -7.45 -6.14 -4.19
C MET A 89 -6.60 -5.44 -5.25
N GLN A 90 -5.29 -5.71 -5.30
CA GLN A 90 -4.41 -5.19 -6.36
C GLN A 90 -4.73 -5.81 -7.71
N ALA A 91 -5.02 -7.12 -7.76
CA ALA A 91 -5.42 -7.82 -8.98
C ALA A 91 -6.80 -7.36 -9.49
N GLU A 92 -7.71 -7.02 -8.57
CA GLU A 92 -9.03 -6.45 -8.89
C GLU A 92 -8.98 -4.96 -9.25
N SER A 93 -7.88 -4.27 -8.97
CA SER A 93 -7.75 -2.83 -9.27
C SER A 93 -7.50 -2.61 -10.76
N THR A 94 -8.57 -2.48 -11.54
CA THR A 94 -8.51 -2.14 -12.98
C THR A 94 -8.14 -0.68 -13.24
N LEU A 95 -8.02 0.16 -12.19
CA LEU A 95 -7.82 1.60 -12.31
C LEU A 95 -6.54 1.96 -13.09
N ILE A 96 -5.45 1.23 -12.87
CA ILE A 96 -4.20 1.44 -13.61
C ILE A 96 -4.36 1.03 -15.08
N SER A 97 -5.00 -0.11 -15.34
CA SER A 97 -5.26 -0.53 -16.72
C SER A 97 -6.21 0.41 -17.47
N ASP A 98 -7.18 1.00 -16.76
CA ASP A 98 -8.13 1.93 -17.34
C ASP A 98 -7.48 3.28 -17.66
N ILE A 99 -6.58 3.78 -16.78
CA ILE A 99 -5.78 4.98 -17.05
C ILE A 99 -4.86 4.76 -18.27
N LEU A 100 -4.17 3.62 -18.36
CA LEU A 100 -3.30 3.33 -19.50
C LEU A 100 -4.08 3.28 -20.83
N LYS A 101 -5.27 2.66 -20.83
CA LYS A 101 -6.16 2.66 -22.00
C LYS A 101 -6.61 4.06 -22.38
N GLN A 102 -6.88 4.94 -21.40
CA GLN A 102 -7.26 6.33 -21.67
C GLN A 102 -6.10 7.13 -22.29
N GLU A 103 -4.89 6.96 -21.77
CA GLU A 103 -3.69 7.62 -22.33
C GLU A 103 -3.38 7.14 -23.76
N GLU A 104 -3.48 5.84 -24.04
CA GLU A 104 -3.31 5.29 -25.39
C GLU A 104 -4.35 5.87 -26.36
N GLN A 105 -5.62 5.94 -25.95
CA GLN A 105 -6.67 6.58 -26.75
C GLN A 105 -6.41 8.07 -27.00
N LEU A 106 -5.88 8.80 -26.01
CA LEU A 106 -5.53 10.22 -26.17
C LEU A 106 -4.35 10.41 -27.13
N LEU A 107 -3.34 9.54 -27.07
CA LEU A 107 -2.20 9.54 -27.98
C LEU A 107 -2.65 9.28 -29.41
N ASP A 108 -3.52 8.29 -29.64
CA ASP A 108 -4.09 8.00 -30.96
C ASP A 108 -4.90 9.18 -31.51
N VAL A 109 -5.71 9.82 -30.68
CA VAL A 109 -6.48 11.01 -31.07
C VAL A 109 -5.55 12.19 -31.40
N ARG A 110 -4.44 12.36 -30.67
CA ARG A 110 -3.45 13.42 -30.93
C ARG A 110 -2.66 13.16 -32.20
N ALA A 111 -2.30 11.91 -32.46
CA ALA A 111 -1.62 11.48 -33.69
C ALA A 111 -2.50 11.64 -34.93
N ASN A 112 -3.83 11.52 -34.78
CA ASN A 112 -4.83 11.76 -35.83
C ASN A 112 -5.32 13.21 -35.95
N ARG A 113 -4.54 14.20 -35.48
CA ARG A 113 -4.94 15.61 -35.57
C ARG A 113 -4.64 16.18 -36.96
N SER A 114 -5.67 16.71 -37.62
CA SER A 114 -5.55 17.40 -38.90
C SER A 114 -4.74 18.69 -38.77
N HIS A 115 -3.82 18.93 -39.70
CA HIS A 115 -3.05 20.17 -39.77
C HIS A 115 -3.66 21.10 -40.83
N PHE A 116 -4.04 22.31 -40.41
CA PHE A 116 -4.54 23.38 -41.28
C PHE A 116 -3.63 24.60 -41.14
N GLY A 117 -3.02 25.03 -42.25
CA GLY A 117 -2.17 26.21 -42.33
C GLY A 117 -2.36 26.96 -43.66
N LEU A 118 -1.71 28.11 -43.84
CA LEU A 118 -1.79 28.91 -45.06
C LEU A 118 -1.24 28.11 -46.25
N GLY A 119 -2.14 27.62 -47.11
CA GLY A 119 -1.81 26.88 -48.34
C GLY A 119 -1.71 25.35 -48.22
N ILE A 120 -1.91 24.75 -47.03
CA ILE A 120 -1.91 23.28 -46.87
C ILE A 120 -3.05 22.84 -45.94
N SER A 121 -3.93 21.99 -46.46
CA SER A 121 -4.95 21.26 -45.70
C SER A 121 -4.73 19.76 -45.84
N ILE A 122 -4.19 19.11 -44.81
CA ILE A 122 -4.10 17.65 -44.76
C ILE A 122 -5.17 17.15 -43.79
N GLN A 123 -6.26 16.63 -44.35
CA GLN A 123 -7.35 16.00 -43.59
C GLN A 123 -7.15 14.48 -43.62
N ARG A 124 -6.73 13.90 -42.49
CA ARG A 124 -6.71 12.44 -42.30
C ARG A 124 -8.07 12.01 -41.74
N ASN A 125 -8.79 11.18 -42.50
CA ASN A 125 -10.23 10.90 -42.31
C ASN A 125 -10.56 9.63 -41.52
N ASP A 126 -9.60 8.96 -40.90
CA ASP A 126 -9.87 7.76 -40.12
C ASP A 126 -9.78 8.04 -38.62
N PHE A 127 -10.86 8.61 -38.06
CA PHE A 127 -11.13 8.38 -36.64
C PHE A 127 -11.57 6.93 -36.48
N PRO A 128 -11.01 6.15 -35.54
CA PRO A 128 -11.53 4.83 -35.22
C PRO A 128 -13.02 4.97 -34.85
N ARG A 129 -13.90 4.22 -35.53
CA ARG A 129 -15.38 4.32 -35.39
C ARG A 129 -15.83 4.30 -33.93
N GLU A 130 -15.11 3.59 -33.08
CA GLU A 130 -15.39 3.46 -31.65
C GLU A 130 -15.28 4.79 -30.89
N ALA A 131 -14.29 5.64 -31.20
CA ALA A 131 -14.11 6.95 -30.57
C ALA A 131 -15.20 7.96 -30.97
N VAL A 132 -15.74 7.82 -32.18
CA VAL A 132 -16.89 8.63 -32.65
C VAL A 132 -18.16 8.19 -31.92
N ILE A 133 -18.38 6.87 -31.79
CA ILE A 133 -19.53 6.30 -31.10
C ILE A 133 -19.52 6.65 -29.61
N SER A 134 -18.37 6.58 -28.93
CA SER A 134 -18.25 6.95 -27.50
C SER A 134 -18.57 8.42 -27.26
N ARG A 135 -18.02 9.32 -28.07
CA ARG A 135 -18.29 10.77 -27.98
C ARG A 135 -19.75 11.14 -28.25
N HIS A 136 -20.42 10.41 -29.15
CA HIS A 136 -21.86 10.56 -29.38
C HIS A 136 -22.71 10.03 -28.22
N LYS A 137 -22.32 8.90 -27.61
CA LYS A 137 -22.98 8.34 -26.42
C LYS A 137 -22.84 9.27 -25.21
N GLU A 138 -21.64 9.81 -24.96
CA GLU A 138 -21.41 10.80 -23.88
C GLU A 138 -22.26 12.05 -24.06
N LYS A 139 -22.26 12.65 -25.26
CA LYS A 139 -23.11 13.82 -25.54
C LYS A 139 -24.60 13.53 -25.31
N ARG A 140 -25.07 12.33 -25.68
CA ARG A 140 -26.47 11.93 -25.49
C ARG A 140 -26.80 11.73 -24.00
N ASN A 141 -25.90 11.15 -23.22
CA ASN A 141 -26.09 10.95 -21.77
C ASN A 141 -26.03 12.26 -20.98
N ALA A 142 -25.09 13.16 -21.30
CA ALA A 142 -25.00 14.49 -20.69
C ALA A 142 -26.25 15.36 -20.96
N ARG A 143 -26.90 15.16 -22.11
CA ARG A 143 -28.15 15.85 -22.44
C ARG A 143 -29.36 15.29 -21.69
N LYS A 144 -29.36 13.98 -21.40
CA LYS A 144 -30.37 13.34 -20.54
C LYS A 144 -30.25 13.79 -19.08
N SER A 145 -29.05 13.96 -18.53
CA SER A 145 -28.87 14.36 -17.13
C SER A 145 -29.15 15.84 -16.85
N ARG A 146 -29.29 16.70 -17.87
CA ARG A 146 -29.66 18.11 -17.72
C ARG A 146 -31.17 18.37 -17.85
N ASN A 147 -31.93 17.38 -18.34
CA ASN A 147 -33.36 17.47 -18.59
C ASN A 147 -34.20 16.51 -17.73
N GLY A 148 -33.57 15.85 -16.75
CA GLY A 148 -34.26 15.12 -15.67
C GLY A 148 -33.92 15.80 -14.35
#